data_AF-Q9S4S1-F1
#
_entry.id   AF-Q9S4S1-F1
#
_cell.length_a   1.000
_cell.length_b   1.000
_cell.length_c   1.000
_cell.angle_alpha   90.00
_cell.angle_beta   90.00
_cell.angle_gamma   90.00
#
_symmetry.space_group_name_H-M   'P 1'
#
loop_
_entity.id
_entity.type
_entity.pdbx_description
1 polymer ?
#
loop_
_entity_poly.entity_id
_entity_poly.type
_entity_poly.pdbx_seq_one_letter_code
_entity_poly.pdbx_strand_id
1 'polypeptide(L)'
;FTILSAISSPTLLANINEPSGEAADIISQVADSHAIKYYNAADWQAEDNALPSLAELRDLVINQQKRVLVDFSQISDAEGQAEMQAQFRKAYGVGFANQFIVITEHKGELLFTPFDQAEEVDPQLLEVPRTARLLARSGFASPAPANSETNTLPHVAFYISVNRAISDEECTFNNSWLWKNEKGSRPFCKDANISLIYRVNLERSLQYGIVGSATPDAKIVRISLDDDSTGAGIHLNDQLGYRQFGASYTTLDAYFREWSTDAIAQDYRFVFNASNNKAQILKTFPVDNINEKFERKEVSGFELGVTGGVEVSGDGPKAKLEARASYTQSRWLTYNTQDYRIERNA
;
A
#
# COMPACT_ATOMS: atom_id res chain seq x y z
N PHE A 1 62.95 15.07 28.36
CA PHE A 1 62.30 15.06 27.03
C PHE A 1 61.02 14.27 27.16
N THR A 2 59.90 14.99 27.30
CA THR A 2 58.57 14.43 27.49
C THR A 2 57.89 14.48 26.13
N ILE A 3 57.61 13.32 25.54
CA ILE A 3 56.90 13.23 24.26
C ILE A 3 55.42 13.05 24.59
N LEU A 4 54.62 14.10 24.37
CA LEU A 4 53.16 13.99 24.34
C LEU A 4 52.76 13.30 23.03
N SER A 5 52.10 12.14 23.14
CA SER A 5 51.33 11.58 22.03
C SER A 5 49.97 12.29 21.95
N ALA A 6 49.72 13.02 20.88
CA ALA A 6 48.39 13.48 20.55
C ALA A 6 47.59 12.27 20.03
N ILE A 7 46.60 11.85 20.81
CA ILE A 7 45.54 10.95 20.34
C ILE A 7 44.54 11.85 19.60
N SER A 8 44.60 11.85 18.27
CA SER A 8 43.53 12.41 17.45
C SER A 8 42.46 11.33 17.27
N SER A 9 41.38 11.42 18.04
CA SER A 9 40.15 10.66 17.77
C SER A 9 39.58 11.14 16.43
N PRO A 10 39.32 10.26 15.45
CA PRO A 10 38.54 10.65 14.29
C PRO A 10 37.07 10.74 14.74
N THR A 11 36.57 11.96 14.93
CA THR A 11 35.14 12.24 14.82
C THR A 11 34.73 11.94 13.39
N LEU A 12 34.23 10.72 13.16
CA LEU A 12 33.45 10.36 11.98
C LEU A 12 32.11 11.12 12.07
N LEU A 13 32.09 12.35 11.56
CA LEU A 13 30.85 12.96 11.13
C LEU A 13 30.48 12.26 9.82
N ALA A 14 29.74 11.15 9.94
CA ALA A 14 29.03 10.59 8.81
C ALA A 14 28.12 11.70 8.26
N ASN A 15 28.19 11.94 6.95
CA ASN A 15 27.36 12.93 6.28
C ASN A 15 25.91 12.44 6.39
N ILE A 16 25.11 13.03 7.29
CA ILE A 16 23.76 12.56 7.67
C ILE A 16 22.79 12.52 6.45
N ASN A 17 23.13 13.26 5.39
CA ASN A 17 22.41 13.34 4.13
C ASN A 17 22.64 12.14 3.18
N GLU A 18 23.61 11.28 3.45
CA GLU A 18 23.88 10.08 2.65
C GLU A 18 23.14 8.88 3.25
N PRO A 19 22.59 7.99 2.41
CA PRO A 19 21.93 6.80 2.90
C PRO A 19 22.90 5.97 3.74
N SER A 20 22.46 5.55 4.92
CA SER A 20 23.24 4.76 5.87
C SER A 20 22.47 3.55 6.37
N GLY A 21 23.18 2.52 6.83
CA GLY A 21 22.56 1.28 7.34
C GLY A 21 21.70 0.60 6.28
N GLU A 22 20.51 0.12 6.68
CA GLU A 22 19.59 -0.61 5.78
C GLU A 22 19.17 0.21 4.55
N ALA A 23 19.05 1.54 4.67
CA ALA A 23 18.72 2.38 3.52
C ALA A 23 19.82 2.35 2.44
N ALA A 24 21.10 2.26 2.84
CA ALA A 24 22.21 2.11 1.90
C ALA A 24 22.16 0.74 1.21
N ASP A 25 21.86 -0.31 1.97
CA ASP A 25 21.74 -1.67 1.44
C ASP A 25 20.61 -1.78 0.42
N ILE A 26 19.44 -1.18 0.69
CA ILE A 26 18.31 -1.13 -0.24
C ILE A 26 18.69 -0.40 -1.54
N ILE A 27 19.27 0.81 -1.43
CA ILE A 27 19.62 1.62 -2.60
C ILE A 27 20.73 0.96 -3.43
N SER A 28 21.67 0.27 -2.79
CA SER A 28 22.79 -0.41 -3.47
C SER A 28 22.34 -1.54 -4.41
N GLN A 29 21.17 -2.12 -4.16
CA GLN A 29 20.60 -3.19 -4.97
C GLN A 29 19.92 -2.68 -6.24
N VAL A 30 19.73 -1.36 -6.37
CA VAL A 30 19.05 -0.74 -7.50
C VAL A 30 20.06 -0.36 -8.60
N ALA A 31 19.75 -0.73 -9.84
CA ALA A 31 20.65 -0.49 -10.98
C ALA A 31 20.88 1.00 -11.32
N ASP A 32 19.97 1.91 -10.94
CA ASP A 32 20.05 3.34 -11.25
C ASP A 32 19.63 4.19 -10.05
N SER A 33 20.60 4.44 -9.17
CA SER A 33 20.42 5.26 -7.97
C SER A 33 20.12 6.73 -8.27
N HIS A 34 20.39 7.25 -9.48
CA HIS A 34 20.13 8.66 -9.82
C HIS A 34 18.63 8.99 -9.94
N ALA A 35 17.81 7.97 -10.13
CA ALA A 35 16.36 8.10 -10.15
C ALA A 35 15.73 8.10 -8.74
N ILE A 36 16.52 7.72 -7.73
CA ILE A 36 16.07 7.64 -6.34
C ILE A 36 16.40 8.95 -5.65
N LYS A 37 15.43 9.47 -4.90
CA LYS A 37 15.62 10.57 -3.97
C LYS A 37 15.45 10.04 -2.55
N TYR A 38 16.56 9.93 -1.85
CA TYR A 38 16.60 9.59 -0.43
C TYR A 38 16.32 10.83 0.43
N TYR A 39 15.52 10.65 1.48
CA TYR A 39 15.33 11.62 2.55
C TYR A 39 15.53 10.92 3.90
N ASN A 40 16.48 11.42 4.68
CA ASN A 40 16.58 11.11 6.09
C ASN A 40 15.64 12.05 6.86
N ALA A 41 14.62 11.49 7.52
CA ALA A 41 13.61 12.28 8.22
C ALA A 41 14.19 13.03 9.44
N ALA A 42 15.35 12.63 9.96
CA ALA A 42 16.04 13.35 11.02
C ALA A 42 16.50 14.75 10.57
N ASP A 43 16.81 14.94 9.29
CA ASP A 43 17.26 16.24 8.76
C ASP A 43 16.18 17.31 8.83
N TRP A 44 14.91 16.90 8.78
CA TRP A 44 13.78 17.81 8.87
C TRP A 44 13.54 18.38 10.27
N GLN A 45 14.29 17.91 11.27
CA GLN A 45 14.30 18.50 12.61
C GLN A 45 15.12 19.81 12.65
N ALA A 46 15.99 20.05 11.66
CA ALA A 46 16.79 21.27 11.56
C ALA A 46 16.01 22.40 10.87
N GLU A 47 16.11 23.63 11.39
CA GLU A 47 15.36 24.81 10.88
C GLU A 47 15.59 25.11 9.40
N ASP A 48 16.73 24.71 8.83
CA ASP A 48 17.11 25.00 7.45
C ASP A 48 16.58 23.96 6.43
N ASN A 49 16.09 22.81 6.88
CA ASN A 49 15.65 21.70 6.02
C ASN A 49 14.16 21.41 6.23
N ALA A 50 13.29 22.18 5.58
CA ALA A 50 11.86 21.98 5.70
C ALA A 50 11.38 20.70 4.99
N LEU A 51 10.46 19.98 5.62
CA LEU A 51 9.69 18.89 5.00
C LEU A 51 8.96 19.43 3.73
N PRO A 52 9.13 18.79 2.55
CA PRO A 52 8.45 19.24 1.34
C PRO A 52 6.93 19.22 1.47
N SER A 53 6.25 20.19 0.89
CA SER A 53 4.79 20.22 0.80
C SER A 53 4.25 19.09 -0.08
N LEU A 54 2.94 18.77 0.07
CA LEU A 54 2.29 17.77 -0.78
C LEU A 54 2.40 18.09 -2.27
N ALA A 55 2.34 19.37 -2.66
CA ALA A 55 2.45 19.78 -4.05
C ALA A 55 3.86 19.50 -4.61
N GLU A 56 4.90 19.79 -3.83
CA GLU A 56 6.29 19.51 -4.21
C GLU A 56 6.57 18.01 -4.27
N LEU A 57 6.08 17.22 -3.31
CA LEU A 57 6.20 15.77 -3.35
C LEU A 57 5.48 15.17 -4.57
N ARG A 58 4.27 15.64 -4.87
CA ARG A 58 3.51 15.21 -6.05
C ARG A 58 4.24 15.58 -7.34
N ASP A 59 4.79 16.78 -7.46
CA ASP A 59 5.57 17.16 -8.63
C ASP A 59 6.80 16.25 -8.81
N LEU A 60 7.55 16.03 -7.73
CA LEU A 60 8.73 15.17 -7.74
C LEU A 60 8.42 13.73 -8.16
N VAL A 61 7.38 13.13 -7.58
CA VAL A 61 7.05 11.72 -7.79
C VAL A 61 6.27 11.50 -9.09
N ILE A 62 5.28 12.34 -9.38
CA ILE A 62 4.33 12.15 -10.49
C ILE A 62 4.86 12.81 -11.77
N ASN A 63 5.32 14.07 -11.71
CA ASN A 63 5.74 14.80 -12.91
C ASN A 63 7.20 14.51 -13.26
N GLN A 64 8.09 14.50 -12.27
CA GLN A 64 9.52 14.22 -12.48
C GLN A 64 9.85 12.71 -12.44
N GLN A 65 8.86 11.86 -12.12
CA GLN A 65 8.99 10.39 -12.11
C GLN A 65 10.14 9.89 -11.23
N LYS A 66 10.43 10.62 -10.12
CA LYS A 66 11.42 10.19 -9.13
C LYS A 66 10.80 9.17 -8.17
N ARG A 67 11.64 8.25 -7.71
CA ARG A 67 11.30 7.28 -6.67
C ARG A 67 11.83 7.81 -5.35
N VAL A 68 10.98 7.96 -4.35
CA VAL A 68 11.38 8.56 -3.07
C VAL A 68 11.49 7.45 -2.02
N LEU A 69 12.57 7.46 -1.25
CA LEU A 69 12.73 6.63 -0.05
C LEU A 69 12.87 7.56 1.15
N VAL A 70 11.90 7.51 2.07
CA VAL A 70 11.94 8.25 3.32
C VAL A 70 12.32 7.30 4.46
N ASP A 71 13.29 7.71 5.27
CA ASP A 71 13.87 6.93 6.34
C ASP A 71 13.70 7.63 7.70
N PHE A 72 12.93 7.00 8.58
CA PHE A 72 12.68 7.43 9.96
C PHE A 72 13.57 6.70 10.99
N SER A 73 14.37 5.73 10.55
CA SER A 73 15.18 4.87 11.43
C SER A 73 16.38 5.61 12.06
N GLN A 74 16.82 6.71 11.44
CA GLN A 74 17.96 7.51 11.91
C GLN A 74 17.59 8.45 13.06
N ILE A 75 16.31 8.61 13.38
CA ILE A 75 15.89 9.44 14.51
C ILE A 75 16.13 8.66 15.81
N SER A 76 16.97 9.21 16.68
CA SER A 76 17.52 8.51 17.85
C SER A 76 16.52 8.20 18.97
N ASP A 77 15.42 8.95 19.05
CA ASP A 77 14.49 8.91 20.16
C ASP A 77 13.02 8.90 19.72
N ALA A 78 12.17 8.31 20.55
CA ALA A 78 10.76 8.11 20.25
C ALA A 78 9.96 9.42 20.15
N GLU A 79 10.38 10.47 20.87
CA GLU A 79 9.73 11.78 20.82
C GLU A 79 9.96 12.43 19.46
N GLY A 80 11.22 12.44 18.99
CA GLY A 80 11.60 12.90 17.66
C GLY A 80 10.89 12.11 16.55
N GLN A 81 10.80 10.78 16.67
CA GLN A 81 10.09 9.95 15.70
C GLN A 81 8.60 10.31 15.63
N ALA A 82 7.93 10.44 16.78
CA ALA A 82 6.51 10.78 16.85
C ALA A 82 6.23 12.18 16.28
N GLU A 83 7.11 13.16 16.54
CA GLU A 83 7.01 14.50 15.98
C GLU A 83 7.13 14.47 14.45
N MET A 84 8.15 13.78 13.92
CA MET A 84 8.34 13.69 12.47
C MET A 84 7.21 12.93 11.76
N GLN A 85 6.69 11.86 12.36
CA GLN A 85 5.51 11.16 11.86
C GLN A 85 4.26 12.05 11.89
N ALA A 86 4.12 12.92 12.89
CA ALA A 86 3.02 13.89 12.97
C ALA A 86 3.13 14.97 11.90
N GLN A 87 4.33 15.50 11.65
CA GLN A 87 4.59 16.47 10.58
C GLN A 87 4.36 15.86 9.19
N PHE A 88 4.85 14.63 8.95
CA PHE A 88 4.59 13.88 7.72
C PHE A 88 3.09 13.72 7.46
N ARG A 89 2.33 13.26 8.47
CA ARG A 89 0.88 13.12 8.38
C ARG A 89 0.17 14.45 8.12
N LYS A 90 0.63 15.54 8.74
CA LYS A 90 0.06 16.87 8.56
C LYS A 90 0.31 17.40 7.14
N ALA A 91 1.50 17.16 6.58
CA ALA A 91 1.88 17.63 5.25
C ALA A 91 1.17 16.85 4.13
N TYR A 92 1.08 15.51 4.26
CA TYR A 92 0.61 14.65 3.17
C TYR A 92 -0.79 14.05 3.39
N GLY A 93 -1.39 14.25 4.57
CA GLY A 93 -2.72 13.74 4.91
C GLY A 93 -2.76 12.28 5.37
N VAL A 94 -1.63 11.56 5.30
CA VAL A 94 -1.48 10.16 5.71
C VAL A 94 -0.17 9.97 6.49
N GLY A 95 -0.17 9.11 7.49
CA GLY A 95 1.02 8.80 8.29
C GLY A 95 1.12 7.31 8.61
N PHE A 96 2.34 6.87 8.84
CA PHE A 96 2.72 5.48 9.10
C PHE A 96 3.62 5.42 10.32
N ALA A 97 3.62 4.28 11.01
CA ALA A 97 4.51 4.03 12.14
C ALA A 97 5.81 3.31 11.72
N ASN A 98 5.91 2.90 10.45
CA ASN A 98 7.00 2.12 9.92
C ASN A 98 8.30 2.94 9.81
N GLN A 99 9.44 2.24 9.81
CA GLN A 99 10.76 2.86 9.72
C GLN A 99 11.03 3.45 8.34
N PHE A 100 10.59 2.78 7.27
CA PHE A 100 10.83 3.19 5.90
C PHE A 100 9.53 3.36 5.13
N ILE A 101 9.53 4.33 4.21
CA ILE A 101 8.41 4.56 3.30
C ILE A 101 8.94 4.82 1.90
N VAL A 102 8.64 3.91 0.97
CA VAL A 102 8.84 4.14 -0.46
C VAL A 102 7.63 4.84 -1.04
N ILE A 103 7.86 5.94 -1.76
CA ILE A 103 6.80 6.73 -2.41
C ILE A 103 7.05 6.75 -3.91
N THR A 104 6.05 6.25 -4.64
CA THR A 104 6.08 6.12 -6.10
C THR A 104 4.80 6.66 -6.71
N GLU A 105 4.74 6.73 -8.04
CA GLU A 105 3.52 7.13 -8.76
C GLU A 105 2.71 5.89 -9.13
N HIS A 106 1.39 5.99 -8.93
CA HIS A 106 0.42 5.03 -9.46
C HIS A 106 -0.86 5.74 -9.87
N LYS A 107 -1.23 5.64 -11.16
CA LYS A 107 -2.47 6.18 -11.72
C LYS A 107 -2.68 7.68 -11.45
N GLY A 108 -1.61 8.46 -11.50
CA GLY A 108 -1.61 9.90 -11.29
C GLY A 108 -1.69 10.33 -9.82
N GLU A 109 -1.54 9.42 -8.86
CA GLU A 109 -1.48 9.73 -7.43
C GLU A 109 -0.27 9.07 -6.76
N LEU A 110 -0.01 9.45 -5.51
CA LEU A 110 1.07 8.88 -4.71
C LEU A 110 0.72 7.45 -4.25
N LEU A 111 1.64 6.52 -4.44
CA LEU A 111 1.62 5.16 -3.92
C LEU A 111 2.64 5.05 -2.78
N PHE A 112 2.15 4.79 -1.58
CA PHE A 112 2.96 4.59 -0.39
C PHE A 112 3.19 3.09 -0.15
N THR A 113 4.44 2.70 0.02
CA THR A 113 4.86 1.33 0.39
C THR A 113 5.67 1.41 1.68
N PRO A 114 5.00 1.34 2.84
CA PRO A 114 5.68 1.33 4.13
C PRO A 114 6.22 -0.06 4.47
N PHE A 115 7.37 -0.14 5.13
CA PHE A 115 7.98 -1.39 5.61
C PHE A 115 8.99 -1.09 6.73
N ASP A 116 9.36 -2.11 7.51
CA ASP A 116 10.24 -1.93 8.67
C ASP A 116 11.65 -2.47 8.44
N GLN A 117 11.83 -3.42 7.52
CA GLN A 117 13.11 -4.08 7.25
C GLN A 117 13.40 -4.17 5.75
N ALA A 118 14.67 -4.11 5.37
CA ALA A 118 15.10 -4.22 3.97
C ALA A 118 14.63 -5.50 3.25
N GLU A 119 14.40 -6.61 3.98
CA GLU A 119 13.94 -7.89 3.41
C GLU A 119 12.46 -7.88 3.00
N GLU A 120 11.68 -6.92 3.52
CA GLU A 120 10.24 -6.82 3.27
C GLU A 120 9.90 -6.06 1.99
N VAL A 121 10.88 -5.38 1.39
CA VAL A 121 10.69 -4.56 0.20
C VAL A 121 11.40 -5.19 -1.00
N ASP A 122 10.72 -5.24 -2.14
CA ASP A 122 11.39 -5.54 -3.41
C ASP A 122 12.14 -4.29 -3.89
N PRO A 123 13.49 -4.31 -4.00
CA PRO A 123 14.26 -3.18 -4.48
C PRO A 123 13.84 -2.72 -5.89
N GLN A 124 13.21 -3.57 -6.70
CA GLN A 124 12.70 -3.19 -8.01
C GLN A 124 11.61 -2.11 -7.95
N LEU A 125 10.95 -1.90 -6.81
CA LEU A 125 10.00 -0.79 -6.62
C LEU A 125 10.68 0.58 -6.76
N LEU A 126 11.98 0.65 -6.45
CA LEU A 126 12.80 1.84 -6.59
C LEU A 126 13.41 1.99 -8.00
N GLU A 127 13.19 1.01 -8.89
CA GLU A 127 13.58 1.13 -10.29
C GLU A 127 12.57 1.97 -11.08
N VAL A 128 13.11 2.75 -12.03
CA VAL A 128 12.27 3.44 -13.02
C VAL A 128 11.86 2.43 -14.09
N PRO A 129 10.55 2.27 -14.36
CA PRO A 129 10.08 1.38 -15.41
C PRO A 129 10.77 1.71 -16.74
N ARG A 130 11.20 0.70 -17.49
CA ARG A 130 11.86 0.89 -18.80
C ARG A 130 11.02 1.74 -19.77
N THR A 131 9.69 1.67 -19.66
CA THR A 131 8.73 2.48 -20.42
C THR A 131 8.80 3.97 -20.07
N ALA A 132 8.94 4.34 -18.80
CA ALA A 132 9.11 5.73 -18.37
C ALA A 132 10.43 6.32 -18.87
N ARG A 133 11.52 5.51 -18.88
CA ARG A 133 12.81 5.93 -19.49
C ARG A 133 12.71 6.20 -20.99
N LEU A 134 11.87 5.46 -21.71
CA LEU A 134 11.65 5.66 -23.15
C LEU A 134 10.79 6.90 -23.42
N LEU A 135 9.75 7.15 -22.62
CA LEU A 135 8.90 8.33 -22.73
C LEU A 135 9.63 9.63 -22.37
N ALA A 136 10.49 9.60 -21.34
CA ALA A 136 11.36 10.72 -20.98
C ALA A 136 12.35 11.07 -22.11
N ARG A 137 12.82 10.06 -22.86
CA ARG A 137 13.69 10.25 -24.03
C ARG A 137 12.95 10.76 -25.26
N SER A 138 11.65 10.49 -25.39
CA SER A 138 10.85 10.92 -26.55
C SER A 138 10.22 12.31 -26.38
N GLY A 139 10.39 12.98 -25.24
CA GLY A 139 9.85 14.32 -24.99
C GLY A 139 8.32 14.39 -24.93
N PHE A 140 7.63 13.24 -24.92
CA PHE A 140 6.18 13.15 -24.79
C PHE A 140 5.83 13.00 -23.31
N ALA A 141 5.91 14.09 -22.56
CA ALA A 141 5.21 14.18 -21.28
C ALA A 141 3.73 14.44 -21.61
N SER A 142 2.93 13.38 -21.73
CA SER A 142 1.48 13.55 -21.63
C SER A 142 1.19 14.02 -20.21
N PRO A 143 0.62 15.22 -20.02
CA PRO A 143 0.21 15.64 -18.68
C PRO A 143 -0.75 14.58 -18.15
N ALA A 144 -0.50 14.10 -16.92
CA ALA A 144 -1.46 13.25 -16.23
C ALA A 144 -2.83 13.93 -16.33
N PRO A 145 -3.89 13.22 -16.76
CA PRO A 145 -5.20 13.83 -16.88
C PRO A 145 -5.55 14.44 -15.52
N ALA A 146 -5.76 15.75 -15.50
CA ALA A 146 -6.19 16.44 -14.29
C ALA A 146 -7.47 15.74 -13.80
N ASN A 147 -7.43 15.14 -12.61
CA ASN A 147 -8.57 14.45 -12.02
C ASN A 147 -9.74 15.44 -11.93
N SER A 148 -10.70 15.36 -12.86
CA SER A 148 -11.84 16.29 -12.94
C SER A 148 -12.70 16.26 -11.67
N GLU A 149 -12.57 15.20 -10.87
CA GLU A 149 -13.21 15.00 -9.59
C GLU A 149 -12.78 16.05 -8.53
N THR A 150 -11.55 16.57 -8.59
CA THR A 150 -11.08 17.59 -7.62
C THR A 150 -11.80 18.93 -7.75
N ASN A 151 -12.38 19.21 -8.93
CA ASN A 151 -13.17 20.43 -9.15
C ASN A 151 -14.56 20.35 -8.49
N THR A 152 -15.06 19.14 -8.22
CA THR A 152 -16.39 18.89 -7.66
C THR A 152 -16.35 18.56 -6.16
N LEU A 153 -15.32 17.87 -5.69
CA LEU A 153 -15.18 17.46 -4.29
C LEU A 153 -13.71 17.61 -3.85
N PRO A 154 -13.41 18.47 -2.86
CA PRO A 154 -12.09 18.48 -2.24
C PRO A 154 -11.81 17.15 -1.54
N HIS A 155 -10.76 16.46 -1.93
CA HIS A 155 -10.36 15.18 -1.37
C HIS A 155 -8.83 14.98 -1.46
N VAL A 156 -8.32 14.06 -0.65
CA VAL A 156 -6.95 13.53 -0.76
C VAL A 156 -7.06 12.08 -1.22
N ALA A 157 -6.44 11.77 -2.36
CA ALA A 157 -6.38 10.42 -2.92
C ALA A 157 -4.94 9.91 -2.91
N PHE A 158 -4.76 8.67 -2.49
CA PHE A 158 -3.48 7.97 -2.55
C PHE A 158 -3.70 6.45 -2.58
N TYR A 159 -2.62 5.73 -2.83
CA TYR A 159 -2.60 4.28 -2.81
C TYR A 159 -1.66 3.74 -1.74
N ILE A 160 -1.95 2.53 -1.26
CA ILE A 160 -1.08 1.77 -0.35
C ILE A 160 -0.72 0.45 -1.02
N SER A 161 0.57 0.21 -1.23
CA SER A 161 1.07 -1.07 -1.73
C SER A 161 1.29 -2.04 -0.57
N VAL A 162 0.87 -3.29 -0.75
CA VAL A 162 1.18 -4.40 0.16
C VAL A 162 1.75 -5.54 -0.67
N ASN A 163 3.06 -5.75 -0.53
CA ASN A 163 3.79 -6.80 -1.22
C ASN A 163 4.43 -7.71 -0.17
N ARG A 164 4.18 -9.02 -0.27
CA ARG A 164 4.76 -10.02 0.63
C ARG A 164 5.05 -11.30 -0.14
N ALA A 165 6.34 -11.65 -0.25
CA ALA A 165 6.74 -12.99 -0.66
C ALA A 165 6.43 -13.99 0.48
N ILE A 166 5.94 -15.17 0.12
CA ILE A 166 5.72 -16.29 1.05
C ILE A 166 6.89 -17.25 0.82
N SER A 167 7.68 -17.45 1.87
CA SER A 167 8.87 -18.29 1.80
C SER A 167 8.52 -19.77 1.62
N ASP A 168 9.48 -20.54 1.10
CA ASP A 168 9.37 -22.00 1.01
C ASP A 168 9.11 -22.64 2.39
N GLU A 169 9.66 -22.06 3.46
CA GLU A 169 9.44 -22.51 4.84
C GLU A 169 7.98 -22.33 5.27
N GLU A 170 7.39 -21.15 5.03
CA GLU A 170 5.97 -20.89 5.30
C GLU A 170 5.03 -21.79 4.49
N CYS A 171 5.47 -22.19 3.29
CA CYS A 171 4.74 -23.12 2.42
C CYS A 171 5.13 -24.59 2.60
N THR A 172 5.94 -24.95 3.60
CA THR A 172 6.38 -26.32 3.84
C THR A 172 5.44 -27.10 4.76
N PHE A 173 4.95 -28.24 4.27
CA PHE A 173 4.09 -29.15 5.03
C PHE A 173 4.61 -30.59 4.95
N ASN A 174 4.08 -31.48 5.79
CA ASN A 174 4.40 -32.91 5.71
C ASN A 174 3.97 -33.49 4.37
N ASN A 175 4.85 -34.27 3.74
CA ASN A 175 4.57 -34.97 2.50
C ASN A 175 3.43 -35.98 2.64
N SER A 176 3.16 -36.46 3.85
CA SER A 176 2.16 -37.46 4.15
C SER A 176 1.38 -37.09 5.41
N TRP A 177 0.06 -37.26 5.38
CA TRP A 177 -0.78 -37.11 6.57
C TRP A 177 -0.86 -38.43 7.35
N LEU A 178 -0.96 -39.55 6.65
CA LEU A 178 -0.99 -40.89 7.27
C LEU A 178 0.34 -41.27 7.94
N TRP A 179 1.47 -40.89 7.34
CA TRP A 179 2.83 -41.23 7.82
C TRP A 179 3.69 -39.97 8.01
N LYS A 180 3.19 -39.03 8.82
CA LYS A 180 3.79 -37.69 9.05
C LYS A 180 5.29 -37.71 9.31
N ASN A 181 5.72 -38.61 10.18
CA ASN A 181 7.11 -38.67 10.66
C ASN A 181 8.02 -39.54 9.77
N GLU A 182 7.49 -40.19 8.73
CA GLU A 182 8.25 -41.12 7.89
C GLU A 182 8.58 -40.57 6.51
N LYS A 183 7.75 -39.67 5.97
CA LYS A 183 7.86 -39.20 4.57
C LYS A 183 8.46 -37.80 4.43
N GLY A 184 8.87 -37.20 5.55
CA GLY A 184 9.45 -35.86 5.59
C GLY A 184 8.45 -34.77 5.14
N SER A 185 8.99 -33.63 4.72
CA SER A 185 8.23 -32.46 4.28
C SER A 185 8.72 -31.93 2.93
N ARG A 186 7.96 -31.02 2.33
CA ARG A 186 8.38 -30.22 1.17
C ARG A 186 7.59 -28.90 1.12
N PRO A 187 8.03 -27.90 0.35
CA PRO A 187 7.20 -26.77 -0.05
C PRO A 187 6.06 -27.23 -0.97
N PHE A 188 4.84 -26.77 -0.69
CA PHE A 188 3.61 -27.06 -1.45
C PHE A 188 3.19 -25.90 -2.35
N CYS A 189 3.96 -24.81 -2.34
CA CYS A 189 3.78 -23.64 -3.17
C CYS A 189 5.08 -23.35 -3.90
N LYS A 190 5.02 -22.57 -4.97
CA LYS A 190 6.20 -22.09 -5.69
C LYS A 190 6.00 -20.63 -6.06
N ASP A 191 6.98 -19.80 -5.72
CA ASP A 191 6.97 -18.35 -5.98
C ASP A 191 5.71 -17.66 -5.40
N ALA A 192 5.22 -18.18 -4.27
CA ALA A 192 4.00 -17.71 -3.63
C ALA A 192 4.15 -16.26 -3.15
N ASN A 193 3.15 -15.43 -3.44
CA ASN A 193 3.23 -13.98 -3.25
C ASN A 193 1.85 -13.34 -3.06
N ILE A 194 1.81 -12.26 -2.28
CA ILE A 194 0.67 -11.36 -2.14
C ILE A 194 1.11 -9.97 -2.61
N SER A 195 0.48 -9.43 -3.64
CA SER A 195 0.76 -8.10 -4.21
C SER A 195 -0.54 -7.34 -4.45
N LEU A 196 -0.90 -6.45 -3.52
CA LEU A 196 -2.17 -5.72 -3.50
C LEU A 196 -1.93 -4.21 -3.46
N ILE A 197 -2.81 -3.44 -4.09
CA ILE A 197 -2.77 -1.97 -4.07
C ILE A 197 -4.13 -1.45 -3.63
N TYR A 198 -4.21 -0.89 -2.42
CA TYR A 198 -5.43 -0.31 -1.88
C TYR A 198 -5.55 1.14 -2.34
N ARG A 199 -6.74 1.54 -2.82
CA ARG A 199 -7.07 2.94 -3.06
C ARG A 199 -7.69 3.55 -1.81
N VAL A 200 -7.20 4.71 -1.40
CA VAL A 200 -7.69 5.44 -0.23
C VAL A 200 -8.09 6.86 -0.62
N ASN A 201 -9.32 7.25 -0.28
CA ASN A 201 -9.80 8.62 -0.36
C ASN A 201 -10.14 9.16 1.03
N LEU A 202 -9.61 10.35 1.34
CA LEU A 202 -9.98 11.15 2.51
C LEU A 202 -10.81 12.34 2.03
N GLU A 203 -12.07 12.40 2.41
CA GLU A 203 -13.03 13.38 1.89
C GLU A 203 -14.06 13.79 2.96
N ARG A 204 -14.79 14.88 2.72
CA ARG A 204 -15.87 15.33 3.61
C ARG A 204 -17.19 15.31 2.86
N SER A 205 -18.19 14.67 3.45
CA SER A 205 -19.59 14.80 3.03
C SER A 205 -20.28 15.84 3.91
N LEU A 206 -21.11 16.69 3.30
CA LEU A 206 -22.02 17.59 4.00
C LEU A 206 -23.44 17.03 3.97
N GLN A 207 -24.29 17.46 4.90
CA GLN A 207 -25.71 17.08 4.87
C GLN A 207 -26.44 17.80 3.74
N TYR A 208 -27.08 17.05 2.85
CA TYR A 208 -27.88 17.57 1.74
C TYR A 208 -29.10 16.67 1.52
N GLY A 209 -30.31 17.24 1.50
CA GLY A 209 -31.57 16.53 1.33
C GLY A 209 -32.45 16.52 2.59
N ILE A 210 -33.55 15.76 2.54
CA ILE A 210 -34.51 15.64 3.66
C ILE A 210 -34.08 14.55 4.66
N VAL A 211 -34.45 14.71 5.92
CA VAL A 211 -34.14 13.73 6.98
C VAL A 211 -34.67 12.34 6.58
N GLY A 212 -33.79 11.34 6.57
CA GLY A 212 -34.08 9.96 6.14
C GLY A 212 -33.58 9.58 4.74
N SER A 213 -33.26 10.56 3.89
CA SER A 213 -32.62 10.33 2.57
C SER A 213 -31.48 11.32 2.27
N ALA A 214 -31.08 12.14 3.25
CA ALA A 214 -30.01 13.09 3.11
C ALA A 214 -28.63 12.39 3.09
N THR A 215 -27.68 13.00 2.38
CA THR A 215 -26.26 12.66 2.54
C THR A 215 -25.82 12.92 3.99
N PRO A 216 -24.88 12.14 4.54
CA PRO A 216 -24.43 12.36 5.91
C PRO A 216 -23.49 13.59 6.01
N ASP A 217 -23.56 14.36 7.10
CA ASP A 217 -22.47 15.28 7.47
C ASP A 217 -21.40 14.50 8.24
N ALA A 218 -20.34 14.12 7.53
CA ALA A 218 -19.30 13.25 8.07
C ALA A 218 -17.96 13.44 7.34
N LYS A 219 -16.87 13.16 8.06
CA LYS A 219 -15.55 12.93 7.46
C LYS A 219 -15.49 11.46 7.04
N ILE A 220 -15.05 11.21 5.82
CA ILE A 220 -15.10 9.91 5.17
C ILE A 220 -13.68 9.43 4.89
N VAL A 221 -13.41 8.19 5.27
CA VAL A 221 -12.26 7.42 4.82
C VAL A 221 -12.80 6.28 3.98
N ARG A 222 -12.54 6.32 2.68
CA ARG A 222 -12.98 5.28 1.75
C ARG A 222 -11.78 4.46 1.31
N ILE A 223 -11.82 3.16 1.58
CA ILE A 223 -10.78 2.20 1.18
C ILE A 223 -11.41 1.22 0.19
N SER A 224 -10.76 0.96 -0.94
CA SER A 224 -11.21 -0.01 -1.94
C SER A 224 -10.07 -0.79 -2.58
N LEU A 225 -10.37 -2.03 -2.96
CA LEU A 225 -9.69 -2.78 -4.01
C LEU A 225 -10.68 -2.83 -5.18
N ASP A 226 -10.43 -2.04 -6.21
CA ASP A 226 -11.32 -1.88 -7.36
C ASP A 226 -10.61 -2.22 -8.68
N ASP A 227 -11.38 -2.31 -9.76
CA ASP A 227 -10.86 -2.69 -11.09
C ASP A 227 -9.72 -1.78 -11.57
N ASP A 228 -9.71 -0.51 -11.14
CA ASP A 228 -8.78 0.51 -11.59
C ASP A 228 -7.50 0.59 -10.75
N SER A 229 -7.53 0.01 -9.55
CA SER A 229 -6.44 0.04 -8.56
C SER A 229 -5.93 -1.32 -8.14
N THR A 230 -6.43 -2.43 -8.70
CA THR A 230 -6.03 -3.76 -8.25
C THR A 230 -4.53 -4.01 -8.48
N GLY A 231 -3.87 -4.57 -7.47
CA GLY A 231 -2.48 -5.06 -7.59
C GLY A 231 -2.40 -6.31 -8.48
N ALA A 232 -1.22 -6.94 -8.53
CA ALA A 232 -1.03 -8.18 -9.30
C ALA A 232 -1.89 -9.35 -8.78
N GLY A 233 -2.27 -9.34 -7.49
CA GLY A 233 -3.12 -10.33 -6.87
C GLY A 233 -2.37 -11.24 -5.90
N ILE A 234 -2.92 -12.44 -5.67
CA ILE A 234 -2.34 -13.46 -4.78
C ILE A 234 -2.02 -14.68 -5.63
N HIS A 235 -0.78 -15.15 -5.56
CA HIS A 235 -0.27 -16.31 -6.28
C HIS A 235 0.24 -17.38 -5.31
N LEU A 236 0.02 -18.66 -5.65
CA LEU A 236 0.55 -19.80 -4.89
C LEU A 236 1.35 -20.77 -5.74
N ASN A 237 0.85 -21.10 -6.94
CA ASN A 237 1.45 -22.06 -7.85
C ASN A 237 1.04 -21.75 -9.30
N ASP A 238 1.93 -21.98 -10.25
CA ASP A 238 1.61 -21.97 -11.69
C ASP A 238 0.77 -23.20 -12.10
N GLN A 239 1.05 -24.34 -11.48
CA GLN A 239 0.44 -25.65 -11.75
C GLN A 239 0.40 -26.48 -10.47
N LEU A 240 -0.56 -27.40 -10.37
CA LEU A 240 -0.68 -28.30 -9.22
C LEU A 240 -0.07 -29.67 -9.56
N GLY A 241 1.06 -30.00 -8.93
CA GLY A 241 1.66 -31.32 -8.96
C GLY A 241 1.19 -32.20 -7.79
N TYR A 242 1.68 -33.44 -7.76
CA TYR A 242 1.44 -34.36 -6.63
C TYR A 242 2.60 -35.32 -6.44
N ARG A 243 2.71 -35.88 -5.23
CA ARG A 243 3.62 -37.00 -4.91
C ARG A 243 2.84 -38.14 -4.27
N GLN A 244 3.18 -39.38 -4.65
CA GLN A 244 2.59 -40.59 -4.08
C GLN A 244 3.48 -41.17 -2.99
N PHE A 245 2.88 -41.57 -1.88
CA PHE A 245 3.52 -42.28 -0.78
C PHE A 245 2.81 -43.61 -0.49
N GLY A 246 3.52 -44.54 0.13
CA GLY A 246 2.97 -45.83 0.54
C GLY A 246 3.47 -46.27 1.90
N ALA A 247 2.72 -47.19 2.51
CA ALA A 247 3.08 -47.80 3.79
C ALA A 247 4.46 -48.46 3.70
N SER A 248 5.28 -48.27 4.74
CA SER A 248 6.58 -48.93 4.90
C SER A 248 6.44 -50.36 5.46
N TYR A 249 5.20 -50.77 5.78
CA TYR A 249 4.84 -52.05 6.39
C TYR A 249 3.78 -52.77 5.55
N THR A 250 3.66 -54.09 5.76
CA THR A 250 2.64 -54.91 5.10
C THR A 250 1.25 -54.53 5.59
N THR A 251 0.35 -54.22 4.66
CA THR A 251 -1.06 -53.90 4.94
C THR A 251 -1.97 -55.03 4.46
N LEU A 252 -2.87 -55.51 5.33
CA LEU A 252 -3.90 -56.49 4.96
C LEU A 252 -5.24 -55.80 4.64
N ASP A 253 -5.68 -54.89 5.52
CA ASP A 253 -6.88 -54.07 5.35
C ASP A 253 -6.69 -52.70 6.06
N ALA A 254 -5.96 -51.81 5.40
CA ALA A 254 -5.65 -50.47 5.90
C ALA A 254 -5.25 -49.54 4.73
N TYR A 255 -5.15 -48.24 5.00
CA TYR A 255 -4.55 -47.31 4.04
C TYR A 255 -3.11 -47.73 3.70
N PHE A 256 -2.86 -47.97 2.42
CA PHE A 256 -1.57 -48.43 1.91
C PHE A 256 -0.92 -47.45 0.92
N ARG A 257 -1.68 -46.46 0.45
CA ARG A 257 -1.22 -45.37 -0.42
C ARG A 257 -1.85 -44.04 -0.02
N GLU A 258 -1.12 -42.96 -0.27
CA GLU A 258 -1.55 -41.58 -0.11
C GLU A 258 -0.97 -40.73 -1.23
N TRP A 259 -1.67 -39.66 -1.60
CA TRP A 259 -1.19 -38.63 -2.51
C TRP A 259 -1.23 -37.28 -1.81
N SER A 260 -0.12 -36.55 -1.83
CA SER A 260 -0.10 -35.14 -1.44
C SER A 260 0.06 -34.26 -2.66
N THR A 261 -1.03 -33.59 -3.00
CA THR A 261 -1.11 -32.57 -4.06
C THR A 261 -0.57 -31.25 -3.51
N ASP A 262 0.00 -30.43 -4.39
CA ASP A 262 0.42 -29.07 -4.05
C ASP A 262 -0.76 -28.21 -3.57
N ALA A 263 -0.46 -27.17 -2.78
CA ALA A 263 -1.47 -26.44 -2.03
C ALA A 263 -2.31 -25.51 -2.91
N ILE A 264 -3.55 -25.34 -2.48
CA ILE A 264 -4.49 -24.31 -2.98
C ILE A 264 -4.93 -23.45 -1.80
N ALA A 265 -5.46 -22.27 -2.08
CA ALA A 265 -6.03 -21.43 -1.03
C ALA A 265 -7.35 -22.02 -0.55
N GLN A 266 -7.45 -22.35 0.74
CA GLN A 266 -8.73 -22.73 1.33
C GLN A 266 -9.68 -21.52 1.43
N ASP A 267 -9.13 -20.34 1.71
CA ASP A 267 -9.82 -19.07 1.73
C ASP A 267 -8.85 -17.91 1.40
N TYR A 268 -9.41 -16.78 0.99
CA TYR A 268 -8.73 -15.49 0.93
C TYR A 268 -9.47 -14.51 1.83
N ARG A 269 -8.79 -13.97 2.85
CA ARG A 269 -9.43 -13.13 3.86
C ARG A 269 -8.83 -11.73 3.92
N PHE A 270 -9.72 -10.73 3.84
CA PHE A 270 -9.39 -9.32 3.96
C PHE A 270 -10.10 -8.74 5.20
N VAL A 271 -9.33 -8.16 6.12
CA VAL A 271 -9.86 -7.62 7.38
C VAL A 271 -9.60 -6.13 7.44
N PHE A 272 -10.68 -5.36 7.61
CA PHE A 272 -10.61 -3.91 7.80
C PHE A 272 -11.00 -3.59 9.24
N ASN A 273 -10.11 -2.89 9.96
CA ASN A 273 -10.36 -2.50 11.34
C ASN A 273 -9.89 -1.06 11.59
N ALA A 274 -10.57 -0.36 12.50
CA ALA A 274 -10.19 0.96 12.97
C ALA A 274 -9.52 0.84 14.35
N SER A 275 -8.41 1.55 14.56
CA SER A 275 -7.68 1.49 15.83
C SER A 275 -8.46 2.03 17.03
N ASN A 276 -9.56 2.75 16.80
CA ASN A 276 -10.40 3.34 17.83
C ASN A 276 -11.85 3.55 17.32
N ASN A 277 -12.74 3.96 18.23
CA ASN A 277 -14.16 4.14 17.97
C ASN A 277 -14.56 5.46 17.29
N LYS A 278 -13.60 6.31 16.88
CA LYS A 278 -13.91 7.57 16.16
C LYS A 278 -14.34 7.32 14.72
N ALA A 279 -13.91 6.20 14.14
CA ALA A 279 -14.35 5.74 12.82
C ALA A 279 -15.32 4.58 12.99
N GLN A 280 -16.39 4.57 12.20
CA GLN A 280 -17.35 3.48 12.15
C GLN A 280 -17.59 3.14 10.68
N ILE A 281 -17.86 1.87 10.40
CA ILE A 281 -18.20 1.41 9.05
C ILE A 281 -19.57 1.99 8.69
N LEU A 282 -19.58 2.93 7.73
CA LEU A 282 -20.82 3.51 7.22
C LEU A 282 -21.51 2.55 6.24
N LYS A 283 -20.73 1.94 5.35
CA LYS A 283 -21.19 0.96 4.36
C LYS A 283 -20.01 0.19 3.77
N THR A 284 -20.29 -0.97 3.19
CA THR A 284 -19.31 -1.78 2.46
C THR A 284 -19.88 -2.26 1.14
N PHE A 285 -18.99 -2.72 0.26
CA PHE A 285 -19.37 -3.52 -0.89
C PHE A 285 -18.42 -4.73 -0.96
N PRO A 286 -18.92 -5.97 -1.04
CA PRO A 286 -20.34 -6.33 -1.12
C PRO A 286 -21.11 -5.98 0.16
N VAL A 287 -22.42 -5.76 0.01
CA VAL A 287 -23.30 -5.38 1.13
C VAL A 287 -23.64 -6.57 2.03
N ASP A 288 -23.62 -7.77 1.45
CA ASP A 288 -23.90 -9.06 2.08
C ASP A 288 -23.02 -10.13 1.40
N ASN A 289 -23.20 -11.40 1.76
CA ASN A 289 -22.52 -12.54 1.16
C ASN A 289 -22.78 -12.64 -0.35
N ILE A 290 -21.77 -13.04 -1.12
CA ILE A 290 -21.89 -13.37 -2.54
C ILE A 290 -21.61 -14.86 -2.70
N ASN A 291 -22.52 -15.60 -3.33
CA ASN A 291 -22.38 -17.04 -3.56
C ASN A 291 -21.24 -17.41 -4.52
N GLU A 292 -20.87 -18.69 -4.51
CA GLU A 292 -20.03 -19.31 -5.53
C GLU A 292 -20.64 -19.19 -6.93
N LYS A 293 -19.80 -19.28 -7.97
CA LYS A 293 -20.16 -19.18 -9.39
C LYS A 293 -20.90 -17.88 -9.74
N PHE A 294 -20.57 -16.80 -9.03
CA PHE A 294 -21.07 -15.46 -9.30
C PHE A 294 -20.08 -14.71 -10.18
N GLU A 295 -20.55 -14.25 -11.35
CA GLU A 295 -19.76 -13.48 -12.29
C GLU A 295 -20.52 -12.23 -12.72
N ARG A 296 -20.16 -11.06 -12.18
CA ARG A 296 -20.72 -9.76 -12.57
C ARG A 296 -19.74 -8.63 -12.30
N LYS A 297 -19.84 -7.60 -13.13
CA LYS A 297 -19.28 -6.27 -12.84
C LYS A 297 -20.32 -5.43 -12.11
N GLU A 298 -19.98 -4.95 -10.93
CA GLU A 298 -20.85 -4.19 -10.04
C GLU A 298 -20.28 -2.80 -9.76
N VAL A 299 -21.17 -1.87 -9.40
CA VAL A 299 -20.81 -0.48 -9.09
C VAL A 299 -21.16 -0.16 -7.65
N SER A 300 -20.15 0.18 -6.87
CA SER A 300 -20.31 0.73 -5.53
C SER A 300 -20.31 2.26 -5.60
N GLY A 301 -21.51 2.86 -5.69
CA GLY A 301 -21.70 4.30 -5.64
C GLY A 301 -21.86 4.81 -4.22
N PHE A 302 -21.19 5.89 -3.82
CA PHE A 302 -21.37 6.61 -2.55
C PHE A 302 -21.73 8.07 -2.81
N GLU A 303 -22.81 8.54 -2.20
CA GLU A 303 -23.31 9.90 -2.40
C GLU A 303 -22.83 10.82 -1.27
N LEU A 304 -22.19 11.93 -1.64
CA LEU A 304 -21.66 12.96 -0.74
C LEU A 304 -22.36 14.30 -1.01
N GLY A 305 -22.67 15.04 0.04
CA GLY A 305 -23.14 16.42 -0.11
C GLY A 305 -21.96 17.36 -0.35
N VAL A 306 -22.03 18.21 -1.37
CA VAL A 306 -20.93 19.08 -1.82
C VAL A 306 -21.34 20.55 -1.87
N THR A 307 -20.37 21.45 -1.72
CA THR A 307 -20.59 22.89 -1.93
C THR A 307 -20.66 23.18 -3.43
N GLY A 308 -21.76 23.78 -3.88
CA GLY A 308 -21.84 24.36 -5.23
C GLY A 308 -20.94 25.59 -5.36
N GLY A 309 -20.32 25.77 -6.53
CA GLY A 309 -19.24 26.72 -6.82
C GLY A 309 -19.35 28.14 -6.22
N VAL A 310 -18.17 28.77 -6.05
CA VAL A 310 -18.00 30.07 -5.40
C VAL A 310 -18.47 31.20 -6.31
N GLU A 311 -19.36 32.05 -5.80
CA GLU A 311 -19.64 33.37 -6.39
C GLU A 311 -18.50 34.32 -6.00
N VAL A 312 -17.69 34.75 -6.97
CA VAL A 312 -16.55 35.67 -6.74
C VAL A 312 -17.05 37.10 -6.86
N SER A 313 -16.99 37.86 -5.76
CA SER A 313 -17.21 39.32 -5.76
C SER A 313 -15.87 40.06 -5.63
N GLY A 314 -15.86 41.37 -5.91
CA GLY A 314 -14.65 42.21 -5.90
C GLY A 314 -13.86 42.25 -4.58
N ASP A 315 -14.43 41.74 -3.48
CA ASP A 315 -13.79 41.64 -2.16
C ASP A 315 -13.20 40.24 -1.86
N GLY A 316 -13.23 39.32 -2.82
CA GLY A 316 -12.75 37.94 -2.67
C GLY A 316 -13.86 36.89 -2.40
N PRO A 317 -13.49 35.62 -2.18
CA PRO A 317 -14.43 34.53 -1.94
C PRO A 317 -15.19 34.71 -0.61
N LYS A 318 -16.51 34.93 -0.67
CA LYS A 318 -17.39 35.06 0.51
C LYS A 318 -18.30 33.84 0.75
N ALA A 319 -17.99 32.70 0.14
CA ALA A 319 -18.87 31.53 0.18
C ALA A 319 -18.90 30.89 1.58
N LYS A 320 -20.12 30.71 2.12
CA LYS A 320 -20.37 29.88 3.29
C LYS A 320 -20.29 28.41 2.89
N LEU A 321 -19.65 27.57 3.71
CA LEU A 321 -19.52 26.14 3.47
C LEU A 321 -20.86 25.45 3.78
N GLU A 322 -21.70 25.32 2.76
CA GLU A 322 -23.05 24.74 2.82
C GLU A 322 -23.28 23.82 1.61
N ALA A 323 -23.93 22.68 1.84
CA ALA A 323 -24.21 21.73 0.76
C ALA A 323 -25.28 22.29 -0.18
N ARG A 324 -24.98 22.31 -1.49
CA ARG A 324 -25.91 22.79 -2.53
C ARG A 324 -26.23 21.75 -3.58
N ALA A 325 -25.51 20.64 -3.59
CA ALA A 325 -25.71 19.51 -4.48
C ALA A 325 -25.23 18.22 -3.80
N SER A 326 -25.56 17.09 -4.39
CA SER A 326 -24.91 15.82 -4.09
C SER A 326 -24.03 15.36 -5.25
N TYR A 327 -22.99 14.59 -4.94
CA TYR A 327 -22.06 13.99 -5.88
C TYR A 327 -21.93 12.50 -5.58
N THR A 328 -22.12 11.64 -6.59
CA THR A 328 -21.96 10.19 -6.44
C THR A 328 -20.56 9.77 -6.91
N GLN A 329 -19.72 9.39 -5.96
CA GLN A 329 -18.43 8.78 -6.24
C GLN A 329 -18.59 7.26 -6.42
N SER A 330 -18.24 6.76 -7.60
CA SER A 330 -18.38 5.34 -7.96
C SER A 330 -17.07 4.57 -7.92
N ARG A 331 -17.18 3.26 -7.66
CA ARG A 331 -16.10 2.28 -7.76
C ARG A 331 -16.62 1.07 -8.52
N TRP A 332 -15.84 0.59 -9.48
CA TRP A 332 -16.18 -0.58 -10.28
C TRP A 332 -15.48 -1.80 -9.70
N LEU A 333 -16.25 -2.87 -9.45
CA LEU A 333 -15.74 -4.11 -8.90
C LEU A 333 -16.23 -5.27 -9.77
N THR A 334 -15.29 -6.01 -10.35
CA THR A 334 -15.60 -7.21 -11.10
C THR A 334 -15.42 -8.44 -10.21
N TYR A 335 -16.51 -9.18 -9.99
CA TYR A 335 -16.50 -10.44 -9.27
C TYR A 335 -16.53 -11.60 -10.25
N ASN A 336 -15.66 -12.58 -10.04
CA ASN A 336 -15.75 -13.91 -10.61
C ASN A 336 -15.37 -14.93 -9.53
N THR A 337 -16.36 -15.39 -8.77
CA THR A 337 -16.11 -16.13 -7.51
C THR A 337 -15.79 -17.61 -7.73
N GLN A 338 -16.16 -18.19 -8.88
CA GLN A 338 -15.91 -19.58 -9.25
C GLN A 338 -16.24 -20.56 -8.10
N ASP A 339 -15.23 -21.15 -7.47
CA ASP A 339 -15.39 -22.14 -6.40
C ASP A 339 -15.56 -21.52 -5.01
N TYR A 340 -15.32 -20.22 -4.85
CA TYR A 340 -15.36 -19.51 -3.57
C TYR A 340 -16.71 -18.83 -3.35
N ARG A 341 -17.16 -18.82 -2.10
CA ARG A 341 -18.19 -17.90 -1.60
C ARG A 341 -17.52 -16.73 -0.88
N ILE A 342 -18.02 -15.51 -1.07
CA ILE A 342 -17.61 -14.36 -0.28
C ILE A 342 -18.48 -14.29 0.97
N GLU A 343 -17.86 -14.43 2.13
CA GLU A 343 -18.51 -14.32 3.42
C GLU A 343 -18.16 -12.99 4.10
N ARG A 344 -19.17 -12.18 4.35
CA ARG A 344 -19.07 -10.92 5.06
C ARG A 344 -19.37 -11.15 6.53
N ASN A 345 -18.41 -10.80 7.39
CA ASN A 345 -18.58 -10.77 8.84
C ASN A 345 -18.43 -9.31 9.33
N ALA A 346 -19.35 -8.85 10.17
CA ALA A 346 -19.52 -7.44 10.54
C ALA A 346 -19.35 -7.21 12.04
#